data_AF-A0A257G524-F1
#
_entry.id   AF-A0A257G524-F1
#
_cell.length_a   1.000
_cell.length_b   1.000
_cell.length_c   1.000
_cell.angle_alpha   90.00
_cell.angle_beta   90.00
_cell.angle_gamma   90.00
#
_symmetry.space_group_name_H-M   'P 1'
#
loop_
_entity.id
_entity.type
_entity.pdbx_description
1 polymer ?
#
loop_
_entity_poly.entity_id
_entity_poly.type
_entity_poly.pdbx_seq_one_letter_code
_entity_poly.pdbx_strand_id
1 'polypeptide(L)'
;MRSALALAALLALGACDAAPAPRSKPDQGSALLRVVYRDADADMVLMVPEKGSRKAVPKAVERDCAAPLLIDGRTKAVRVLDEAEVQARLKTMQLAGATRGACP
;
A
#
# COMPACT_ATOMS: atom_id res chain seq x y z
N MET A 1 30.49 44.54 3.76
CA MET A 1 30.70 43.38 2.87
C MET A 1 29.72 42.29 3.27
N ARG A 2 28.50 42.33 2.71
CA ARG A 2 27.32 41.53 3.09
C ARG A 2 26.84 40.73 1.86
N SER A 3 27.67 39.86 1.31
CA SER A 3 27.33 39.16 0.05
C SER A 3 28.01 37.80 -0.09
N ALA A 4 27.95 36.94 0.94
CA ALA A 4 28.54 35.60 0.83
C ALA A 4 27.72 34.46 1.47
N LEU A 5 26.53 34.73 2.02
CA LEU A 5 25.71 33.70 2.67
C LEU A 5 24.60 33.09 1.79
N ALA A 6 24.47 33.52 0.53
CA ALA A 6 23.37 33.09 -0.33
C ALA A 6 23.62 31.80 -1.14
N LEU A 7 24.86 31.28 -1.20
CA LEU A 7 25.17 30.13 -2.06
C LEU A 7 24.97 28.75 -1.41
N ALA A 8 24.77 28.66 -0.10
CA ALA A 8 24.66 27.36 0.58
C ALA A 8 23.25 26.74 0.49
N ALA A 9 22.22 27.50 0.13
CA ALA A 9 20.83 27.02 0.14
C ALA A 9 20.41 26.27 -1.14
N LEU A 10 21.19 26.36 -2.23
CA LEU A 10 20.85 25.74 -3.52
C LEU A 10 21.37 24.31 -3.70
N LEU A 11 22.23 23.82 -2.80
CA LEU A 11 22.85 22.49 -2.93
C LEU A 11 22.09 21.38 -2.19
N ALA A 12 21.02 21.70 -1.45
CA ALA A 12 20.26 20.71 -0.68
C ALA A 12 19.03 20.13 -1.42
N LEU A 13 18.71 20.61 -2.63
CA LEU A 13 17.56 20.12 -3.42
C LEU A 13 17.90 18.99 -4.41
N GLY A 14 19.16 18.53 -4.46
CA GLY A 14 19.63 17.55 -5.44
C GLY A 14 19.51 16.07 -5.06
N ALA A 15 18.89 15.72 -3.93
CA ALA A 15 18.87 14.34 -3.42
C ALA A 15 17.49 13.64 -3.51
N CYS A 16 16.54 14.18 -4.27
CA CYS A 16 15.30 13.48 -4.65
C CYS A 16 15.39 12.90 -6.06
N ASP A 17 16.56 12.39 -6.46
CA ASP A 17 16.63 11.42 -7.57
C ASP A 17 16.29 10.05 -6.98
N ALA A 18 15.00 9.85 -6.68
CA ALA A 18 14.50 8.54 -6.32
C ALA A 18 14.74 7.64 -7.53
N ALA A 19 15.78 6.79 -7.44
CA ALA A 19 16.11 5.81 -8.45
C ALA A 19 14.81 5.14 -8.94
N PRO A 20 14.60 5.01 -10.26
CA PRO A 20 13.40 4.37 -10.79
C PRO A 20 13.25 3.04 -10.10
N ALA A 21 12.11 2.83 -9.42
CA ALA A 21 11.84 1.57 -8.75
C ALA A 21 12.14 0.44 -9.75
N PRO A 22 12.97 -0.56 -9.38
CA PRO A 22 13.32 -1.62 -10.30
C PRO A 22 12.02 -2.19 -10.87
N ARG A 23 11.95 -2.28 -12.20
CA ARG A 23 10.81 -2.92 -12.86
C ARG A 23 10.81 -4.37 -12.39
N SER A 24 9.98 -4.66 -11.38
CA SER A 24 9.77 -6.02 -10.92
C SER A 24 9.35 -6.85 -12.13
N LYS A 25 10.07 -7.95 -12.37
CA LYS A 25 9.54 -9.03 -13.21
C LYS A 25 8.11 -9.30 -12.75
N PRO A 26 7.13 -9.53 -13.66
CA PRO A 26 5.82 -9.95 -13.21
C PRO A 26 6.02 -11.23 -12.40
N ASP A 27 5.81 -11.14 -11.10
CA ASP A 27 5.75 -12.31 -10.23
C ASP A 27 4.78 -13.29 -10.86
N GLN A 28 5.12 -14.58 -10.88
CA GLN A 28 4.30 -15.66 -11.46
C GLN A 28 3.04 -15.95 -10.61
N GLY A 29 2.51 -14.93 -9.93
CA GLY A 29 1.40 -15.00 -9.00
C GLY A 29 0.09 -14.46 -9.58
N SER A 30 -1.01 -14.67 -8.85
CA SER A 30 -2.31 -14.11 -9.22
C SER A 30 -2.27 -12.59 -9.18
N ALA A 31 -2.71 -11.94 -10.25
CA ALA A 31 -2.76 -10.48 -10.33
C ALA A 31 -3.84 -9.91 -9.40
N LEU A 32 -3.42 -9.04 -8.46
CA LEU A 32 -4.28 -8.39 -7.49
C LEU A 32 -4.12 -6.87 -7.55
N LEU A 33 -5.15 -6.15 -7.11
CA LEU A 33 -5.09 -4.74 -6.75
C LEU A 33 -4.95 -4.63 -5.24
N ARG A 34 -3.87 -4.00 -4.79
CA ARG A 34 -3.70 -3.58 -3.40
C ARG A 34 -4.43 -2.26 -3.20
N VAL A 35 -5.49 -2.28 -2.41
CA VAL A 35 -6.34 -1.14 -2.11
C VAL A 35 -6.04 -0.67 -0.69
N VAL A 36 -5.81 0.63 -0.51
CA VAL A 36 -5.50 1.23 0.80
C VAL A 36 -6.63 2.15 1.20
N TYR A 37 -7.22 1.87 2.36
CA TYR A 37 -8.18 2.73 3.04
C TYR A 37 -7.49 3.39 4.24
N ARG A 38 -7.84 4.64 4.56
CA ARG A 38 -7.34 5.34 5.75
C ARG A 38 -8.44 6.03 6.54
N ASP A 39 -8.18 6.21 7.82
CA ASP A 39 -8.82 7.22 8.66
C ASP A 39 -7.76 8.08 9.37
N ALA A 40 -8.11 8.69 10.50
CA ALA A 40 -7.20 9.52 11.29
C ALA A 40 -6.16 8.69 12.05
N ASP A 41 -6.48 7.44 12.39
CA ASP A 41 -5.78 6.63 13.37
C ASP A 41 -5.20 5.34 12.79
N ALA A 42 -5.61 4.92 11.59
CA ALA A 42 -5.17 3.66 10.99
C ALA A 42 -5.22 3.66 9.45
N ASP A 43 -4.40 2.76 8.89
CA ASP A 43 -4.45 2.36 7.49
C ASP A 43 -4.94 0.91 7.40
N MET A 44 -5.78 0.60 6.42
CA MET A 44 -6.25 -0.74 6.11
C MET A 44 -5.88 -1.09 4.67
N VAL A 45 -5.30 -2.28 4.48
CA VAL A 45 -4.87 -2.78 3.18
C VAL A 45 -5.70 -4.00 2.80
N LEU A 46 -6.37 -3.93 1.65
CA LEU A 46 -7.14 -5.03 1.06
C LEU A 46 -6.50 -5.45 -0.25
N MET A 47 -6.45 -6.76 -0.50
CA MET A 47 -6.00 -7.32 -1.77
C MET A 47 -7.23 -7.81 -2.53
N VAL A 48 -7.55 -7.19 -3.67
CA VAL A 48 -8.74 -7.55 -4.47
C VAL A 48 -8.31 -8.12 -5.83
N PRO A 49 -8.95 -9.19 -6.34
CA PRO A 49 -8.65 -9.71 -7.67
C PRO A 49 -8.88 -8.67 -8.76
N GLU A 50 -7.97 -8.58 -9.75
CA GLU A 50 -8.15 -7.67 -10.88
C GLU A 50 -9.29 -8.15 -11.80
N LYS A 51 -10.08 -7.24 -12.37
CA LYS A 51 -11.28 -7.57 -13.17
C LYS A 51 -10.92 -8.55 -14.31
N GLY A 52 -11.57 -9.71 -14.37
CA GLY A 52 -11.26 -10.80 -15.32
C GLY A 52 -10.58 -12.02 -14.70
N SER A 53 -10.08 -11.90 -13.47
CA SER A 53 -9.42 -12.98 -12.70
C SER A 53 -10.37 -13.78 -11.79
N ARG A 54 -11.69 -13.79 -12.07
CA ARG A 54 -12.68 -14.58 -11.31
C ARG A 54 -12.35 -16.08 -11.23
N LYS A 55 -11.43 -16.57 -12.06
CA LYS A 55 -10.77 -17.86 -11.84
C LYS A 55 -9.67 -17.70 -10.79
N ALA A 56 -10.09 -17.90 -9.55
CA ALA A 56 -9.29 -18.34 -8.42
C ALA A 56 -8.08 -17.45 -8.07
N VAL A 57 -8.29 -16.55 -7.11
CA VAL A 57 -7.40 -16.61 -5.94
C VAL A 57 -7.82 -17.90 -5.23
N PRO A 58 -6.98 -18.95 -5.20
CA PRO A 58 -7.31 -20.16 -4.46
C PRO A 58 -7.65 -19.79 -3.02
N LYS A 59 -8.65 -20.41 -2.39
CA LYS A 59 -8.98 -20.18 -0.97
C LYS A 59 -7.77 -20.32 -0.03
N ALA A 60 -6.72 -21.02 -0.45
CA ALA A 60 -5.45 -21.12 0.25
C ALA A 60 -4.61 -19.82 0.20
N VAL A 61 -4.62 -19.10 -0.93
CA VAL A 61 -3.94 -17.81 -1.13
C VAL A 61 -4.68 -16.67 -0.41
N GLU A 62 -6.00 -16.82 -0.28
CA GLU A 62 -6.90 -15.91 0.44
C GLU A 62 -6.55 -15.80 1.94
N ARG A 63 -5.95 -16.84 2.53
CA ARG A 63 -5.67 -16.90 3.97
C ARG A 63 -4.36 -16.25 4.41
N ASP A 64 -3.33 -16.25 3.57
CA ASP A 64 -2.00 -15.78 3.98
C ASP A 64 -1.56 -14.50 3.27
N CYS A 65 -1.82 -14.37 1.96
CA CYS A 65 -1.27 -13.26 1.16
C CYS A 65 -2.33 -12.22 0.76
N ALA A 66 -3.61 -12.60 0.67
CA ALA A 66 -4.71 -11.66 0.42
C ALA A 66 -5.49 -11.26 1.68
N ALA A 67 -5.03 -11.70 2.86
CA ALA A 67 -5.68 -11.40 4.13
C ALA A 67 -5.72 -9.88 4.36
N PRO A 68 -6.90 -9.31 4.66
CA PRO A 68 -7.04 -7.90 5.02
C PRO A 68 -6.16 -7.52 6.21
N LEU A 69 -5.34 -6.48 6.07
CA LEU A 69 -4.44 -6.03 7.13
C LEU A 69 -4.86 -4.66 7.66
N LEU A 70 -4.82 -4.50 8.97
CA LEU A 70 -4.89 -3.21 9.64
C LEU A 70 -3.52 -2.84 10.20
N ILE A 71 -3.12 -1.59 9.95
CA ILE A 71 -1.89 -0.99 10.46
C ILE A 71 -2.30 0.16 11.39
N ASP A 72 -2.03 0.00 12.68
CA ASP A 72 -2.31 1.06 13.66
C ASP A 72 -1.39 2.26 13.43
N GLY A 73 -1.97 3.45 13.34
CA GLY A 73 -1.25 4.67 12.98
C GLY A 73 -0.23 5.11 14.02
N ARG A 74 -0.43 4.76 15.30
CA ARG A 74 0.42 5.17 16.43
C ARG A 74 1.56 4.19 16.68
N THR A 75 1.24 2.91 16.75
CA THR A 75 2.16 1.84 17.12
C THR A 75 2.78 1.15 15.92
N LYS A 76 2.21 1.33 14.72
CA LYS A 76 2.57 0.60 13.49
C LYS A 76 2.39 -0.91 13.61
N ALA A 77 1.64 -1.37 14.62
CA ALA A 77 1.29 -2.78 14.76
C ALA A 77 0.42 -3.22 13.59
N VAL A 78 0.73 -4.40 13.05
CA VAL A 78 0.00 -5.02 11.94
C VAL A 78 -0.81 -6.19 12.47
N ARG A 79 -2.08 -6.27 12.08
CA ARG A 79 -2.90 -7.45 12.34
C ARG A 79 -3.82 -7.78 11.18
N VAL A 80 -4.17 -9.05 11.08
CA VAL A 80 -5.20 -9.53 10.15
C VAL A 80 -6.58 -9.16 10.68
N LEU A 81 -7.46 -8.75 9.77
CA LEU A 81 -8.87 -8.50 10.06
C LEU A 81 -9.73 -9.66 9.59
N ASP A 82 -10.79 -9.94 10.35
CA ASP A 82 -11.88 -10.79 9.88
C ASP A 82 -12.81 -10.02 8.94
N GLU A 83 -13.71 -10.76 8.29
CA GLU A 83 -14.65 -10.21 7.32
C GLU A 83 -15.59 -9.17 7.94
N ALA A 84 -16.08 -9.39 9.16
CA ALA A 84 -17.03 -8.49 9.81
C ALA A 84 -16.39 -7.14 10.12
N GLU A 85 -15.16 -7.14 10.61
CA GLU A 85 -14.42 -5.91 10.89
C GLU A 85 -14.07 -5.15 9.60
N VAL A 86 -13.69 -5.84 8.53
CA VAL A 86 -13.46 -5.22 7.21
C VAL A 86 -14.71 -4.50 6.73
N GLN A 87 -15.87 -5.14 6.79
CA GLN A 87 -17.14 -4.52 6.36
C GLN A 87 -17.54 -3.32 7.23
N ALA A 88 -17.23 -3.35 8.53
CA ALA A 88 -17.46 -2.20 9.40
C ALA A 88 -16.58 -1.01 9.01
N ARG A 89 -15.28 -1.26 8.78
CA ARG A 89 -14.30 -0.22 8.44
C ARG A 89 -14.50 0.39 7.06
N LEU A 90 -14.90 -0.41 6.07
CA LEU A 90 -15.20 0.07 4.73
C LEU A 90 -16.30 1.14 4.68
N LYS A 91 -17.14 1.24 5.72
CA LYS A 91 -18.19 2.26 5.83
C LYS A 91 -17.67 3.62 6.30
N THR A 92 -16.56 3.65 7.03
CA THR A 92 -16.08 4.85 7.72
C THR A 92 -14.74 5.33 7.19
N MET A 93 -13.89 4.43 6.68
CA MET A 93 -12.59 4.76 6.13
C MET A 93 -12.70 5.24 4.68
N GLN A 94 -11.79 6.12 4.28
CA GLN A 94 -11.73 6.66 2.92
C GLN A 94 -10.68 5.93 2.08
N LEU A 95 -10.97 5.71 0.80
CA LEU A 95 -9.99 5.16 -0.12
C LEU A 95 -8.84 6.16 -0.33
N ALA A 96 -7.63 5.76 0.07
CA ALA A 96 -6.41 6.56 -0.06
C ALA A 96 -5.64 6.25 -1.36
N GLY A 97 -5.80 5.04 -1.91
CA GLY A 97 -5.16 4.68 -3.18
C GLY A 97 -5.31 3.21 -3.54
N ALA A 98 -4.90 2.89 -4.76
CA ALA A 98 -4.84 1.53 -5.26
C ALA A 98 -3.61 1.33 -6.16
N THR A 99 -2.91 0.22 -5.98
CA THR A 99 -1.72 -0.15 -6.77
C THR A 99 -1.84 -1.60 -7.22
N ARG A 100 -1.47 -1.91 -8.46
CA ARG A 100 -1.35 -3.30 -8.90
C ARG A 100 -0.22 -4.02 -8.16
N GLY A 101 -0.42 -5.30 -7.91
CA GLY A 101 0.57 -6.21 -7.34
C GLY A 101 0.28 -7.64 -7.75
N ALA A 102 1.05 -8.56 -7.19
CA ALA A 102 0.89 -9.99 -7.41
C ALA A 102 0.95 -10.71 -6.07
N CYS A 103 0.26 -11.85 -6.00
CA CYS A 103 0.32 -12.74 -4.86
C CYS A 103 0.88 -14.08 -5.34
N PRO A 104 2.08 -14.50 -4.86
CA PRO A 104 2.80 -15.66 -5.36
C PRO A 104 2.08 -16.99 -5.10
#